data_AF-A0A1U7TI13-F1
#
_entry.id   AF-A0A1U7TI13-F1
#
_cell.length_a   1.000
_cell.length_b   1.000
_cell.length_c   1.000
_cell.angle_alpha   90.00
_cell.angle_beta   90.00
_cell.angle_gamma   90.00
#
_symmetry.space_group_name_H-M   'P 1'
#
loop_
_entity.id
_entity.type
_entity.pdbx_description
1 polymer ?
#
loop_
_entity_poly.entity_id
_entity_poly.type
_entity_poly.pdbx_seq_one_letter_code
_entity_poly.pdbx_strand_id
1 'polypeptide(L)'
;MPSGCRCLHLVCLLCILGAPGQPVRADDCSSHCDLAHGCCAPDGSCRCDPGWEGLHCERCVRMPGCQHGTCHQPWQCICQSGWAGKFCDKDEHICTTQSPCRNGGQCIYDGGGEYHCVCLPGFHGRNCERKAGPCEQAGSPCQNGGQCQDNQGFALNFTCRCLAGFVGARCEVNVDDCLMRPCANGATCLDGINRFSCLCPEGFAGRFCTINLDDCASRPCQRGARCRDRVHDFDCLCPSGYGGKTCELVLPVPDPAITVDTPPGPTSAVGVPATGPAPHSAGAGLLRISVKEVVRKQEAGLGEPSLVALMVFGALTAALVLATVLLTLRAWRRGVCPPGPCCYPAPRYAPACQDQECQVSMLQTGLPLPDLPPEPGKTTAL
;
A
#
# COMPACT_ATOMS: atom_id res chain seq x y z
N MET A 1 -45.52 63.43 7.14
CA MET A 1 -46.01 64.78 6.81
C MET A 1 -44.81 65.70 6.67
N PRO A 2 -44.74 66.62 5.70
CA PRO A 2 -45.35 66.65 4.36
C PRO A 2 -44.27 66.50 3.26
N SER A 3 -44.54 65.99 2.06
CA SER A 3 -45.39 66.48 0.95
C SER A 3 -44.74 67.57 0.10
N GLY A 4 -44.41 67.21 -1.15
CA GLY A 4 -44.62 68.00 -2.37
C GLY A 4 -43.72 69.22 -2.63
N CYS A 5 -43.01 69.21 -3.75
CA CYS A 5 -43.42 70.01 -4.91
C CYS A 5 -42.55 69.75 -6.13
N ARG A 6 -43.20 69.41 -7.25
CA ARG A 6 -42.66 69.56 -8.60
C ARG A 6 -42.70 71.05 -8.96
N CYS A 7 -41.59 71.62 -9.40
CA CYS A 7 -41.50 72.72 -10.38
C CYS A 7 -40.07 72.70 -10.92
N LEU A 8 -39.83 72.17 -12.13
CA LEU A 8 -40.01 72.81 -13.43
C LEU A 8 -38.96 73.90 -13.71
N HIS A 9 -38.06 73.53 -14.63
CA HIS A 9 -37.33 74.33 -15.59
C HIS A 9 -36.36 75.44 -15.14
N LEU A 10 -35.16 75.26 -15.72
CA LEU A 10 -34.31 76.26 -16.35
C LEU A 10 -33.19 76.88 -15.48
N VAL A 11 -31.99 76.84 -16.07
CA VAL A 11 -30.77 77.60 -15.74
C VAL A 11 -29.96 76.96 -14.58
N CYS A 12 -29.10 75.96 -14.83
CA CYS A 12 -27.82 76.05 -15.55
C CYS A 12 -27.04 77.31 -15.17
N LEU A 13 -26.15 77.26 -14.16
CA LEU A 13 -24.96 78.14 -14.10
C LEU A 13 -23.90 77.86 -13.00
N LEU A 14 -23.86 76.72 -12.30
CA LEU A 14 -22.82 76.48 -11.27
C LEU A 14 -22.24 75.05 -11.22
N CYS A 15 -21.95 74.46 -12.38
CA CYS A 15 -21.08 73.27 -12.47
C CYS A 15 -19.81 73.56 -13.29
N ILE A 16 -19.22 74.74 -13.09
CA ILE A 16 -17.90 75.07 -13.64
C ILE A 16 -16.92 74.95 -12.46
N LEU A 17 -16.38 73.74 -12.23
CA LEU A 17 -15.08 73.47 -11.59
C LEU A 17 -14.92 71.95 -11.49
N GLY A 18 -14.64 71.35 -12.65
CA GLY A 18 -14.35 69.94 -12.82
C GLY A 18 -14.01 69.71 -14.29
N ALA A 19 -12.78 70.04 -14.67
CA ALA A 19 -12.32 69.82 -16.03
C ALA A 19 -12.42 68.32 -16.37
N PRO A 20 -13.12 67.93 -17.45
CA PRO A 20 -12.89 66.61 -18.03
C PRO A 20 -11.50 66.67 -18.67
N GLY A 21 -10.56 65.89 -18.16
CA GLY A 21 -9.32 65.62 -18.90
C GLY A 21 -9.68 65.14 -20.30
N GLN A 22 -9.09 65.74 -21.32
CA GLN A 22 -9.35 65.38 -22.72
C GLN A 22 -9.12 63.87 -22.91
N PRO A 23 -9.99 63.16 -23.66
CA PRO A 23 -9.69 61.80 -24.08
C PRO A 23 -8.44 61.84 -24.97
N VAL A 24 -7.39 61.14 -24.54
CA VAL A 24 -6.19 60.92 -25.37
C VAL A 24 -6.66 60.28 -26.67
N ARG A 25 -6.26 60.86 -27.81
CA ARG A 25 -6.61 60.36 -29.14
C ARG A 25 -5.98 58.97 -29.34
N ALA A 26 -6.75 58.00 -29.82
CA ALA A 26 -6.28 56.66 -30.19
C ALA A 26 -5.15 56.65 -31.25
N ASP A 27 -4.94 57.78 -31.95
CA ASP A 27 -3.93 57.93 -33.00
C ASP A 27 -2.48 57.96 -32.44
N ASP A 28 -2.27 58.38 -31.18
CA ASP A 28 -0.94 58.54 -30.56
C ASP A 28 -0.39 57.26 -29.89
N CYS A 29 -1.20 56.20 -29.91
CA CYS A 29 -0.90 54.93 -29.25
C CYS A 29 -0.02 54.01 -30.12
N SER A 30 -0.09 54.18 -31.44
CA SER A 30 0.57 53.34 -32.44
C SER A 30 2.09 53.53 -32.54
N SER A 31 2.63 54.66 -32.08
CA SER A 31 4.07 54.95 -32.05
C SER A 31 4.80 54.28 -30.89
N HIS A 32 4.05 53.85 -29.86
CA HIS A 32 4.59 53.38 -28.61
C HIS A 32 4.19 51.94 -28.28
N CYS A 33 2.99 51.47 -28.63
CA CYS A 33 2.64 50.05 -28.45
C CYS A 33 3.24 49.16 -29.54
N ASP A 34 3.80 48.01 -29.16
CA ASP A 34 4.13 46.94 -30.09
C ASP A 34 2.83 46.25 -30.56
N LEU A 35 2.32 46.72 -31.70
CA LEU A 35 1.09 46.21 -32.30
C LEU A 35 1.22 44.79 -32.85
N ALA A 36 2.42 44.21 -32.90
CA ALA A 36 2.60 42.80 -33.23
C ALA A 36 2.22 41.88 -32.05
N HIS A 37 2.21 42.43 -30.83
CA HIS A 37 2.08 41.68 -29.58
C HIS A 37 1.04 42.29 -28.62
N GLY A 38 0.16 43.16 -29.12
CA GLY A 38 -0.89 43.78 -28.32
C GLY A 38 -1.81 44.70 -29.11
N CYS A 39 -2.80 45.26 -28.40
CA CYS A 39 -3.83 46.15 -28.94
C CYS A 39 -3.94 47.44 -28.11
N CYS A 40 -4.25 48.58 -28.74
CA CYS A 40 -4.44 49.84 -28.01
C CYS A 40 -5.83 49.93 -27.38
N ALA A 41 -5.90 50.31 -26.10
CA ALA A 41 -7.13 50.55 -25.38
C ALA A 41 -7.66 51.99 -25.61
N PRO A 42 -8.98 52.23 -25.45
CA PRO A 42 -9.59 53.55 -25.68
C PRO A 42 -9.07 54.67 -24.77
N ASP A 43 -8.42 54.34 -23.66
CA ASP A 43 -7.78 55.29 -22.73
C ASP A 43 -6.33 55.63 -23.11
N GLY A 44 -5.82 55.07 -24.21
CA GLY A 44 -4.45 55.26 -24.69
C GLY A 44 -3.42 54.30 -24.09
N SER A 45 -3.85 53.31 -23.29
CA SER A 45 -2.95 52.28 -22.73
C SER A 45 -2.76 51.09 -23.68
N CYS A 46 -1.60 50.41 -23.64
CA CYS A 46 -1.37 49.18 -24.39
C CYS A 46 -1.94 47.98 -23.62
N ARG A 47 -2.76 47.15 -24.29
CA ARG A 47 -3.21 45.86 -23.79
C ARG A 47 -2.46 44.76 -24.50
N CYS A 48 -1.62 44.03 -23.77
CA CYS A 48 -0.75 43.02 -24.36
C CYS A 48 -1.47 41.70 -24.63
N ASP A 49 -1.01 41.01 -25.67
CA ASP A 49 -1.44 39.65 -26.01
C ASP A 49 -0.96 38.65 -24.95
N PRO A 50 -1.62 37.49 -24.82
CA PRO A 50 -1.22 36.47 -23.84
C PRO A 50 0.25 36.08 -23.99
N GLY A 51 1.03 36.31 -22.94
CA GLY A 51 2.45 35.99 -22.93
C GLY A 51 3.37 37.17 -23.28
N TRP A 52 2.82 38.38 -23.42
CA TRP A 52 3.56 39.63 -23.53
C TRP A 52 3.23 40.57 -22.36
N GLU A 53 4.20 41.35 -21.95
CA GLU A 53 4.14 42.29 -20.84
C GLU A 53 4.99 43.53 -21.12
N GLY A 54 4.89 44.51 -20.22
CA GLY A 54 5.51 45.83 -20.41
C GLY A 54 4.46 46.90 -20.69
N LEU A 55 4.88 48.16 -20.60
CA LEU A 55 4.01 49.30 -20.87
C LEU A 55 3.63 49.36 -22.35
N HIS A 56 4.44 48.73 -23.21
CA HIS A 56 4.35 48.77 -24.66
C HIS A 56 4.23 47.38 -25.28
N CYS A 57 4.04 46.32 -24.50
CA CYS A 57 3.98 44.92 -24.95
C CYS A 57 5.25 44.43 -25.65
N GLU A 58 6.38 45.01 -25.28
CA GLU A 58 7.70 44.80 -25.89
C GLU A 58 8.49 43.66 -25.24
N ARG A 59 8.03 43.15 -24.09
CA ARG A 59 8.71 42.07 -23.35
C ARG A 59 7.87 40.81 -23.36
N CYS A 60 8.51 39.68 -23.61
CA CYS A 60 7.88 38.39 -23.39
C CYS A 60 7.72 38.11 -21.89
N VAL A 61 6.62 37.46 -21.54
CA VAL A 61 6.41 36.88 -20.22
C VAL A 61 7.19 35.58 -20.15
N ARG A 62 8.13 35.49 -19.20
CA ARG A 62 8.92 34.28 -18.96
C ARG A 62 8.03 33.13 -18.46
N MET A 63 8.51 31.90 -18.62
CA MET A 63 7.82 30.73 -18.06
C MET A 63 7.58 30.93 -16.55
N PRO A 64 6.36 30.68 -16.02
CA PRO A 64 6.11 30.81 -14.59
C PRO A 64 7.11 29.95 -13.78
N GLY A 65 7.77 30.56 -12.80
CA GLY A 65 8.82 29.92 -12.00
C GLY A 65 10.24 30.10 -12.54
N CYS A 66 10.44 30.76 -13.68
CA CYS A 66 11.76 31.08 -14.22
C CYS A 66 12.53 32.01 -13.27
N GLN A 67 13.61 31.52 -12.67
CA GLN A 67 14.43 32.29 -11.72
C GLN A 67 15.55 33.03 -12.43
N HIS A 68 16.51 32.30 -13.01
CA HIS A 68 17.73 32.84 -13.60
C HIS A 68 17.75 32.67 -15.13
N GLY A 69 16.67 33.11 -15.77
CA GLY A 69 16.54 33.00 -17.22
C GLY A 69 15.84 34.17 -17.88
N THR A 70 16.01 34.27 -19.20
CA THR A 70 15.39 35.25 -20.08
C THR A 70 14.47 34.56 -21.10
N CYS A 71 13.75 35.33 -21.91
CA CYS A 71 12.92 34.79 -22.98
C CYS A 71 13.16 35.59 -24.27
N HIS A 72 13.00 34.93 -25.41
CA HIS A 72 12.87 35.58 -26.72
C HIS A 72 11.44 35.44 -27.27
N GLN A 73 10.75 34.36 -26.87
CA GLN A 73 9.33 34.14 -27.13
C GLN A 73 8.60 33.92 -25.81
N PRO A 74 7.28 34.19 -25.77
CA PRO A 74 6.46 33.93 -24.60
C PRO A 74 6.67 32.54 -24.02
N TRP A 75 6.67 32.45 -22.69
CA TRP A 75 6.75 31.20 -21.94
C TRP A 75 8.05 30.42 -22.09
N GLN A 76 9.12 31.07 -22.55
CA GLN A 76 10.47 30.50 -22.51
C GLN A 76 11.19 30.85 -21.21
N CYS A 77 12.20 30.06 -20.87
CA CYS A 77 13.17 30.33 -19.81
C CYS A 77 14.54 29.84 -20.30
N ILE A 78 15.27 30.74 -20.94
CA ILE A 78 16.63 30.52 -21.46
C ILE A 78 17.59 30.84 -20.33
N CYS A 79 18.33 29.85 -19.86
CA CYS A 79 19.14 30.00 -18.67
C CYS A 79 20.37 30.88 -18.88
N GLN A 80 20.64 31.70 -17.88
CA GLN A 80 21.90 32.43 -17.76
C GLN A 80 23.04 31.46 -17.44
N SER A 81 24.28 31.83 -17.74
CA SER A 81 25.46 31.00 -17.48
C SER A 81 25.53 30.56 -16.00
N GLY A 82 25.77 29.27 -15.76
CA GLY A 82 25.79 28.68 -14.43
C GLY A 82 24.44 28.19 -13.91
N TRP A 83 23.36 28.36 -14.69
CA TRP A 83 22.03 27.87 -14.34
C TRP A 83 21.49 26.88 -15.37
N ALA A 84 20.74 25.91 -14.88
CA ALA A 84 20.19 24.83 -15.68
C ALA A 84 18.79 24.41 -15.20
N GLY A 85 18.20 23.47 -15.93
CA GLY A 85 16.82 23.01 -15.73
C GLY A 85 15.80 23.85 -16.50
N LYS A 86 14.55 23.37 -16.52
CA LYS A 86 13.46 23.99 -17.29
C LYS A 86 13.10 25.40 -16.78
N PHE A 87 13.40 25.69 -15.51
CA PHE A 87 13.09 26.96 -14.86
C PHE A 87 14.35 27.75 -14.45
N CYS A 88 15.54 27.30 -14.89
CA CYS A 88 16.82 27.92 -14.53
C CYS A 88 16.99 28.11 -13.02
N ASP A 89 16.56 27.09 -12.28
CA ASP A 89 16.52 27.00 -10.83
C ASP A 89 17.57 26.03 -10.27
N LYS A 90 18.27 25.29 -11.15
CA LYS A 90 19.35 24.38 -10.78
C LYS A 90 20.71 24.99 -11.05
N ASP A 91 21.64 24.85 -10.10
CA ASP A 91 23.03 25.33 -10.21
C ASP A 91 23.88 24.33 -11.03
N GLU A 92 24.49 24.78 -12.12
CA GLU A 92 25.38 23.97 -12.97
C GLU A 92 26.75 23.73 -12.30
N HIS A 93 27.13 24.57 -11.34
CA HIS A 93 28.38 24.45 -10.59
C HIS A 93 28.19 23.81 -9.23
N ILE A 94 27.07 23.12 -9.01
CA ILE A 94 26.71 22.52 -7.72
C ILE A 94 27.83 21.69 -7.07
N CYS A 95 28.65 20.96 -7.84
CA CYS A 95 29.77 20.20 -7.29
C CYS A 95 30.94 21.05 -6.79
N THR A 96 31.18 22.23 -7.38
CA THR A 96 32.31 23.12 -7.04
C THR A 96 31.92 24.24 -6.07
N THR A 97 30.68 24.74 -6.14
CA THR A 97 30.17 25.82 -5.29
C THR A 97 29.61 25.31 -3.97
N GLN A 98 28.80 24.24 -4.02
CA GLN A 98 28.06 23.72 -2.86
C GLN A 98 28.66 22.41 -2.31
N SER A 99 29.32 21.62 -3.17
CA SER A 99 29.92 20.31 -2.85
C SER A 99 28.99 19.44 -1.99
N PRO A 100 27.82 19.02 -2.53
CA PRO A 100 26.74 18.42 -1.75
C PRO A 100 27.07 17.06 -1.14
N CYS A 101 28.06 16.34 -1.67
CA CYS A 101 28.46 15.01 -1.21
C CYS A 101 29.18 15.09 0.14
N ARG A 102 28.68 14.36 1.13
CA ARG A 102 29.23 14.28 2.48
C ARG A 102 30.22 13.12 2.63
N ASN A 103 30.89 13.05 3.78
CA ASN A 103 31.73 11.93 4.19
C ASN A 103 32.82 11.54 3.17
N GLY A 104 33.38 12.52 2.47
CA GLY A 104 34.43 12.30 1.47
C GLY A 104 33.94 11.67 0.16
N GLY A 105 32.62 11.62 -0.10
CA GLY A 105 32.07 11.19 -1.38
C GLY A 105 32.47 12.12 -2.53
N GLN A 106 32.66 11.55 -3.72
CA GLN A 106 33.02 12.30 -4.92
C GLN A 106 31.75 12.78 -5.64
N CYS A 107 31.64 14.08 -5.90
CA CYS A 107 30.54 14.67 -6.66
C CYS A 107 30.77 14.55 -8.16
N ILE A 108 29.79 14.02 -8.88
CA ILE A 108 29.80 13.91 -10.34
C ILE A 108 28.58 14.68 -10.88
N TYR A 109 28.85 15.60 -11.80
CA TYR A 109 27.83 16.39 -12.47
C TYR A 109 27.34 15.67 -13.72
N ASP A 110 26.02 15.47 -13.82
CA ASP A 110 25.39 14.70 -14.90
C ASP A 110 24.84 15.59 -16.03
N GLY A 111 24.93 16.91 -15.88
CA GLY A 111 24.32 17.87 -16.81
C GLY A 111 22.94 18.35 -16.36
N GLY A 112 22.49 19.47 -16.91
CA GLY A 112 21.15 20.00 -16.65
C GLY A 112 20.87 20.39 -15.19
N GLY A 113 21.91 20.65 -14.40
CA GLY A 113 21.79 20.94 -12.96
C GLY A 113 21.60 19.70 -12.09
N GLU A 114 21.84 18.51 -12.62
CA GLU A 114 21.78 17.25 -11.87
C GLU A 114 23.18 16.76 -11.49
N TYR A 115 23.23 16.04 -10.37
CA TYR A 115 24.45 15.44 -9.85
C TYR A 115 24.12 14.13 -9.14
N HIS A 116 25.13 13.30 -9.02
CA HIS A 116 25.15 12.17 -8.10
C HIS A 116 26.46 12.13 -7.32
N CYS A 117 26.43 11.42 -6.19
CA CYS A 117 27.59 11.20 -5.35
C CYS A 117 28.06 9.75 -5.45
N VAL A 118 29.36 9.57 -5.72
CA VAL A 118 30.02 8.28 -5.55
C VAL A 118 30.50 8.19 -4.10
N CYS A 119 29.84 7.34 -3.32
CA CYS A 119 30.10 7.20 -1.90
C CYS A 119 31.28 6.27 -1.62
N LEU A 120 32.09 6.63 -0.61
CA LEU A 120 33.11 5.73 -0.07
C LEU A 120 32.45 4.49 0.58
N PRO A 121 33.19 3.36 0.69
CA PRO A 121 32.71 2.18 1.38
C PRO A 121 32.21 2.51 2.79
N GLY A 122 31.03 1.97 3.13
CA GLY A 122 30.38 2.26 4.42
C GLY A 122 29.53 3.51 4.45
N PHE A 123 29.27 4.16 3.30
CA PHE A 123 28.32 5.27 3.17
C PHE A 123 27.35 5.05 2.00
N HIS A 124 26.14 5.56 2.14
CA HIS A 124 25.10 5.52 1.11
C HIS A 124 24.14 6.71 1.27
N GLY A 125 23.12 6.77 0.40
CA GLY A 125 22.23 7.91 0.29
C GLY A 125 22.58 8.78 -0.91
N ARG A 126 21.74 9.78 -1.21
CA ARG A 126 21.92 10.63 -2.39
C ARG A 126 23.20 11.44 -2.30
N ASN A 127 23.53 11.87 -1.09
CA ASN A 127 24.65 12.76 -0.79
C ASN A 127 25.67 12.07 0.12
N CYS A 128 25.68 10.73 0.16
CA CYS A 128 26.55 9.94 1.06
C CYS A 128 26.40 10.31 2.54
N GLU A 129 25.21 10.80 2.92
CA GLU A 129 24.92 11.29 4.26
C GLU A 129 24.67 10.18 5.28
N ARG A 130 24.28 8.99 4.82
CA ARG A 130 23.98 7.84 5.67
C ARG A 130 25.17 6.90 5.74
N LYS A 131 25.44 6.34 6.93
CA LYS A 131 26.43 5.28 7.11
C LYS A 131 25.80 3.95 6.68
N ALA A 132 26.41 3.26 5.73
CA ALA A 132 26.09 1.87 5.43
C ALA A 132 26.91 0.97 6.36
N GLY A 133 26.34 0.62 7.51
CA GLY A 133 26.88 -0.43 8.37
C GLY A 133 26.46 -1.83 7.89
N PRO A 134 27.11 -2.91 8.38
CA PRO A 134 26.67 -4.28 8.13
C PRO A 134 25.19 -4.53 8.49
N CYS A 135 24.61 -3.77 9.43
CA CYS A 135 23.19 -3.88 9.77
C CYS A 135 22.22 -3.40 8.65
N GLU A 136 22.60 -2.41 7.85
CA GLU A 136 21.72 -1.81 6.84
C GLU A 136 21.93 -2.37 5.42
N GLN A 137 23.11 -2.90 5.12
CA GLN A 137 23.54 -3.17 3.75
C GLN A 137 23.04 -4.51 3.16
N ALA A 138 22.55 -5.45 3.98
CA ALA A 138 22.19 -6.80 3.53
C ALA A 138 20.92 -7.39 4.18
N GLY A 139 20.11 -6.57 4.85
CA GLY A 139 18.98 -7.04 5.66
C GLY A 139 19.49 -7.76 6.91
N SER A 140 19.88 -7.00 7.93
CA SER A 140 20.31 -7.45 9.27
C SER A 140 21.04 -8.81 9.33
N PRO A 141 22.35 -8.86 9.60
CA PRO A 141 23.08 -10.13 9.74
C PRO A 141 22.58 -11.01 10.91
N CYS A 142 21.71 -10.50 11.79
CA CYS A 142 21.13 -11.24 12.89
C CYS A 142 19.95 -12.12 12.44
N GLN A 143 19.99 -13.40 12.80
CA GLN A 143 18.94 -14.38 12.51
C GLN A 143 17.82 -14.34 13.56
N ASN A 144 16.73 -15.07 13.31
CA ASN A 144 15.62 -15.28 14.24
C ASN A 144 15.03 -13.98 14.84
N GLY A 145 15.01 -12.90 14.06
CA GLY A 145 14.49 -11.60 14.49
C GLY A 145 15.37 -10.84 15.48
N GLY A 146 16.64 -11.22 15.62
CA GLY A 146 17.61 -10.48 16.44
C GLY A 146 17.82 -9.05 15.95
N GLN A 147 18.00 -8.12 16.88
CA GLN A 147 18.25 -6.71 16.57
C GLN A 147 19.75 -6.47 16.34
N CYS A 148 20.09 -6.00 15.14
CA CYS A 148 21.46 -5.64 14.80
C CYS A 148 21.83 -4.25 15.36
N GLN A 149 23.01 -4.14 15.95
CA GLN A 149 23.58 -2.89 16.44
C GLN A 149 24.98 -2.71 15.83
N ASP A 150 25.20 -1.57 15.17
CA ASP A 150 26.51 -1.20 14.64
C ASP A 150 27.39 -0.69 15.79
N ASN A 151 28.55 -1.32 16.00
CA ASN A 151 29.51 -0.85 17.00
C ASN A 151 30.32 0.32 16.42
N GLN A 152 29.84 1.55 16.64
CA GLN A 152 30.54 2.81 16.36
C GLN A 152 31.07 2.97 14.92
N GLY A 153 30.33 2.45 13.94
CA GLY A 153 30.16 3.09 12.64
C GLY A 153 31.32 3.09 11.64
N PHE A 154 32.33 2.24 11.80
CA PHE A 154 33.38 2.04 10.77
C PHE A 154 33.90 0.60 10.63
N ALA A 155 33.48 -0.34 11.49
CA ALA A 155 33.98 -1.70 11.44
C ALA A 155 32.94 -2.65 10.84
N LEU A 156 33.42 -3.70 10.17
CA LEU A 156 32.69 -4.93 9.86
C LEU A 156 32.06 -5.60 11.11
N ASN A 157 32.30 -5.04 12.30
CA ASN A 157 31.84 -5.54 13.58
C ASN A 157 30.45 -5.00 13.90
N PHE A 158 29.48 -5.90 13.92
CA PHE A 158 28.14 -5.69 14.45
C PHE A 158 27.97 -6.50 15.73
N THR A 159 26.94 -6.20 16.50
CA THR A 159 26.48 -7.05 17.60
C THR A 159 25.00 -7.33 17.44
N CYS A 160 24.62 -8.59 17.63
CA CYS A 160 23.22 -8.99 17.61
C CYS A 160 22.68 -9.08 19.03
N ARG A 161 21.60 -8.35 19.28
CA ARG A 161 20.79 -8.52 20.48
C ARG A 161 19.70 -9.55 20.19
N CYS A 162 19.84 -10.73 20.79
CA CYS A 162 18.95 -11.86 20.55
C CYS A 162 17.61 -11.71 21.29
N LEU A 163 16.55 -12.23 20.66
CA LEU A 163 15.28 -12.46 21.33
C LEU A 163 15.42 -13.60 22.35
N ALA A 164 14.53 -13.63 23.35
CA ALA A 164 14.52 -14.70 24.34
C ALA A 164 14.34 -16.07 23.67
N GLY A 165 15.10 -17.06 24.14
CA GLY A 165 15.17 -18.40 23.54
C GLY A 165 16.25 -18.55 22.46
N PHE A 166 16.92 -17.48 22.02
CA PHE A 166 18.03 -17.57 21.06
C PHE A 166 19.36 -17.11 21.64
N VAL A 167 20.43 -17.77 21.21
CA VAL A 167 21.83 -17.46 21.57
C VAL A 167 22.75 -17.58 20.34
N GLY A 168 24.02 -17.21 20.52
CA GLY A 168 25.01 -17.16 19.44
C GLY A 168 25.32 -15.73 18.99
N ALA A 169 26.38 -15.56 18.20
CA ALA A 169 26.84 -14.23 17.77
C ALA A 169 25.85 -13.57 16.79
N ARG A 170 25.04 -14.39 16.10
CA ARG A 170 24.02 -13.96 15.14
C ARG A 170 22.62 -14.43 15.56
N CYS A 171 22.42 -14.86 16.81
CA CYS A 171 21.15 -15.40 17.31
C CYS A 171 20.65 -16.63 16.55
N GLU A 172 21.58 -17.44 16.06
CA GLU A 172 21.33 -18.59 15.19
C GLU A 172 20.94 -19.87 15.95
N VAL A 173 21.20 -19.93 17.25
CA VAL A 173 20.97 -21.14 18.06
C VAL A 173 19.73 -20.97 18.92
N ASN A 174 18.74 -21.87 18.75
CA ASN A 174 17.65 -22.01 19.73
C ASN A 174 18.19 -22.67 21.00
N VAL A 175 17.89 -22.10 22.16
CA VAL A 175 18.25 -22.68 23.45
C VAL A 175 17.36 -23.90 23.68
N ASP A 176 17.98 -25.04 23.95
CA ASP A 176 17.26 -26.27 24.27
C ASP A 176 16.64 -26.19 25.67
N ASP A 177 15.33 -25.93 25.71
CA ASP A 177 14.53 -25.82 26.93
C ASP A 177 14.33 -27.17 27.64
N CYS A 178 14.68 -28.29 26.99
CA CYS A 178 14.59 -29.64 27.52
C CYS A 178 15.85 -30.12 28.25
N LEU A 179 16.95 -29.36 28.24
CA LEU A 179 18.22 -29.74 28.87
C LEU A 179 18.10 -30.08 30.36
N MET A 180 17.21 -29.38 31.07
CA MET A 180 16.96 -29.62 32.50
C MET A 180 15.98 -30.76 32.77
N ARG A 181 15.54 -31.48 31.73
CA ARG A 181 14.61 -32.63 31.79
C ARG A 181 13.35 -32.31 32.61
N PRO A 182 12.56 -31.29 32.20
CA PRO A 182 11.40 -30.84 32.97
C PRO A 182 10.24 -31.85 33.02
N CYS A 183 10.17 -32.80 32.07
CA CYS A 183 9.08 -33.76 31.96
C CYS A 183 9.30 -35.00 32.86
N ALA A 184 8.26 -35.42 33.56
CA ALA A 184 8.28 -36.56 34.47
C ALA A 184 7.74 -37.86 33.83
N ASN A 185 7.84 -38.97 34.57
CA ASN A 185 7.19 -40.25 34.25
C ASN A 185 7.50 -40.83 32.85
N GLY A 186 8.71 -40.59 32.35
CA GLY A 186 9.14 -41.08 31.04
C GLY A 186 8.55 -40.30 29.85
N ALA A 187 7.95 -39.14 30.10
CA ALA A 187 7.43 -38.27 29.05
C ALA A 187 8.54 -37.73 28.11
N THR A 188 8.20 -37.59 26.83
CA THR A 188 9.08 -37.01 25.82
C THR A 188 9.00 -35.48 25.89
N CYS A 189 10.15 -34.83 26.10
CA CYS A 189 10.23 -33.36 26.05
C CYS A 189 10.40 -32.89 24.60
N LEU A 190 9.61 -31.90 24.22
CA LEU A 190 9.70 -31.20 22.95
C LEU A 190 10.23 -29.78 23.19
N ASP A 191 11.37 -29.49 22.59
CA ASP A 191 11.97 -28.16 22.59
C ASP A 191 11.11 -27.17 21.79
N GLY A 192 11.18 -25.90 22.16
CA GLY A 192 10.46 -24.81 21.52
C GLY A 192 11.23 -23.52 21.64
N ILE A 193 10.63 -22.41 21.23
CA ILE A 193 11.29 -21.10 21.37
C ILE A 193 10.94 -20.53 22.73
N ASN A 194 11.92 -20.51 23.64
CA ASN A 194 11.79 -20.01 25.02
C ASN A 194 10.64 -20.68 25.80
N ARG A 195 10.38 -21.95 25.48
CA ARG A 195 9.36 -22.81 26.08
C ARG A 195 9.62 -24.26 25.66
N PHE A 196 9.20 -25.18 26.50
CA PHE A 196 9.12 -26.60 26.17
C PHE A 196 7.68 -27.10 26.27
N SER A 197 7.42 -28.28 25.69
CA SER A 197 6.16 -29.04 25.87
C SER A 197 6.47 -30.50 26.21
N CYS A 198 5.70 -31.11 27.11
CA CYS A 198 5.85 -32.51 27.45
C CYS A 198 4.75 -33.34 26.76
N LEU A 199 5.15 -34.37 26.02
CA LEU A 199 4.23 -35.40 25.53
C LEU A 199 4.07 -36.45 26.62
N CYS A 200 2.93 -36.42 27.29
CA CYS A 200 2.66 -37.34 28.39
C CYS A 200 2.35 -38.75 27.86
N PRO A 201 2.90 -39.80 28.48
CA PRO A 201 2.47 -41.15 28.24
C PRO A 201 1.03 -41.37 28.72
N GLU A 202 0.38 -42.44 28.25
CA GLU A 202 -0.98 -42.79 28.64
C GLU A 202 -1.11 -42.89 30.17
N GLY A 203 -2.24 -42.42 30.71
CA GLY A 203 -2.47 -42.33 32.14
C GLY A 203 -1.86 -41.09 32.83
N PHE A 204 -1.04 -40.28 32.16
CA PHE A 204 -0.49 -39.05 32.74
C PHE A 204 -0.99 -37.77 32.07
N ALA A 205 -1.03 -36.69 32.86
CA ALA A 205 -1.45 -35.37 32.40
C ALA A 205 -0.68 -34.23 33.09
N GLY A 206 -0.98 -33.00 32.65
CA GLY A 206 -0.39 -31.76 33.15
C GLY A 206 0.86 -31.34 32.37
N ARG A 207 1.29 -30.09 32.59
CA ARG A 207 2.42 -29.48 31.86
C ARG A 207 3.73 -30.27 31.96
N PHE A 208 3.93 -30.94 33.09
CA PHE A 208 5.13 -31.73 33.39
C PHE A 208 4.86 -33.24 33.41
N CYS A 209 3.66 -33.69 33.04
CA CYS A 209 3.23 -35.09 33.10
C CYS A 209 3.34 -35.74 34.49
N THR A 210 3.20 -34.94 35.55
CA THR A 210 3.29 -35.39 36.95
C THR A 210 1.95 -35.86 37.52
N ILE A 211 0.84 -35.62 36.81
CA ILE A 211 -0.51 -35.92 37.30
C ILE A 211 -0.90 -37.30 36.77
N ASN A 212 -1.15 -38.27 37.64
CA ASN A 212 -1.80 -39.53 37.25
C ASN A 212 -3.30 -39.26 37.03
N LEU A 213 -3.84 -39.72 35.91
CA LEU A 213 -5.26 -39.61 35.60
C LEU A 213 -6.03 -40.63 36.43
N ASP A 214 -7.13 -40.20 37.06
CA ASP A 214 -7.95 -41.06 37.90
C ASP A 214 -8.80 -42.02 37.05
N ASP A 215 -8.34 -43.25 36.88
CA ASP A 215 -9.02 -44.30 36.13
C ASP A 215 -10.31 -44.77 36.86
N CYS A 216 -10.43 -44.48 38.16
CA CYS A 216 -11.63 -44.76 38.94
C CYS A 216 -12.74 -43.71 38.80
N ALA A 217 -12.47 -42.55 38.17
CA ALA A 217 -13.45 -41.46 38.03
C ALA A 217 -14.72 -41.88 37.27
N SER A 218 -14.59 -42.82 36.33
CA SER A 218 -15.72 -43.41 35.58
C SER A 218 -16.55 -44.41 36.39
N ARG A 219 -16.11 -44.74 37.62
CA ARG A 219 -16.69 -45.76 38.51
C ARG A 219 -16.82 -47.13 37.82
N PRO A 220 -15.71 -47.71 37.32
CA PRO A 220 -15.75 -48.95 36.55
C PRO A 220 -16.13 -50.19 37.40
N CYS A 221 -15.89 -50.16 38.72
CA CYS A 221 -16.17 -51.27 39.61
C CYS A 221 -17.66 -51.41 39.94
N GLN A 222 -18.23 -52.59 39.71
CA GLN A 222 -19.63 -52.89 39.95
C GLN A 222 -19.91 -53.29 41.41
N ARG A 223 -21.20 -53.38 41.75
CA ARG A 223 -21.69 -53.94 43.03
C ARG A 223 -21.12 -53.26 44.29
N GLY A 224 -20.78 -51.98 44.19
CA GLY A 224 -20.21 -51.21 45.29
C GLY A 224 -18.77 -51.58 45.64
N ALA A 225 -18.06 -52.30 44.76
CA ALA A 225 -16.64 -52.63 44.95
C ALA A 225 -15.78 -51.36 45.01
N ARG A 226 -14.76 -51.38 45.87
CA ARG A 226 -13.82 -50.27 46.02
C ARG A 226 -12.84 -50.27 44.85
N CYS A 227 -12.74 -49.15 44.14
CA CYS A 227 -11.78 -48.94 43.07
C CYS A 227 -10.44 -48.43 43.62
N ARG A 228 -9.33 -48.93 43.08
CA ARG A 228 -7.96 -48.43 43.30
C ARG A 228 -7.40 -47.96 41.97
N ASP A 229 -7.06 -46.68 41.93
CA ASP A 229 -6.42 -46.02 40.79
C ASP A 229 -5.03 -46.63 40.49
N ARG A 230 -4.71 -46.79 39.21
CA ARG A 230 -3.39 -47.19 38.69
C ARG A 230 -2.99 -46.25 37.56
N VAL A 231 -1.92 -46.55 36.85
CA VAL A 231 -1.47 -45.75 35.71
C VAL A 231 -2.09 -46.35 34.45
N HIS A 232 -3.03 -45.63 33.84
CA HIS A 232 -3.78 -46.09 32.66
C HIS A 232 -4.49 -47.44 32.90
N ASP A 233 -4.88 -47.70 34.15
CA ASP A 233 -5.55 -48.92 34.56
C ASP A 233 -6.22 -48.71 35.93
N PHE A 234 -7.04 -49.67 36.36
CA PHE A 234 -7.66 -49.65 37.68
C PHE A 234 -7.76 -51.06 38.28
N ASP A 235 -7.78 -51.17 39.60
CA ASP A 235 -8.04 -52.44 40.28
C ASP A 235 -9.34 -52.36 41.10
N CYS A 236 -10.25 -53.31 40.90
CA CYS A 236 -11.45 -53.43 41.72
C CYS A 236 -11.26 -54.45 42.85
N LEU A 237 -11.55 -54.03 44.09
CA LEU A 237 -11.58 -54.90 45.25
C LEU A 237 -12.98 -55.54 45.36
N CYS A 238 -13.13 -56.72 44.77
CA CYS A 238 -14.43 -57.39 44.69
C CYS A 238 -14.89 -57.94 46.05
N PRO A 239 -16.19 -57.79 46.39
CA PRO A 239 -16.78 -58.48 47.52
C PRO A 239 -16.71 -60.00 47.38
N SER A 240 -16.80 -60.72 48.49
CA SER A 240 -16.81 -62.20 48.50
C SER A 240 -17.90 -62.76 47.57
N GLY A 241 -17.55 -63.79 46.79
CA GLY A 241 -18.44 -64.37 45.79
C GLY A 241 -18.49 -63.63 44.46
N TYR A 242 -17.61 -62.63 44.23
CA TYR A 242 -17.50 -61.92 42.96
C TYR A 242 -16.06 -61.82 42.45
N GLY A 243 -15.89 -61.75 41.13
CA GLY A 243 -14.60 -61.67 40.45
C GLY A 243 -14.69 -60.99 39.08
N GLY A 244 -13.58 -60.97 38.34
CA GLY A 244 -13.45 -60.21 37.08
C GLY A 244 -12.80 -58.83 37.28
N LYS A 245 -12.50 -58.13 36.18
CA LYS A 245 -11.78 -56.83 36.22
C LYS A 245 -12.65 -55.74 36.86
N THR A 246 -13.96 -55.84 36.70
CA THR A 246 -14.97 -54.89 37.22
C THR A 246 -15.92 -55.50 38.26
N CYS A 247 -15.63 -56.70 38.78
CA CYS A 247 -16.50 -57.47 39.68
C CYS A 247 -17.86 -57.88 39.07
N GLU A 248 -17.87 -58.09 37.75
CA GLU A 248 -19.03 -58.47 36.96
C GLU A 248 -19.40 -59.95 37.16
N LEU A 249 -18.42 -60.82 37.43
CA LEU A 249 -18.60 -62.26 37.55
C LEU A 249 -19.06 -62.63 38.95
N VAL A 250 -20.02 -63.57 39.04
CA VAL A 250 -20.38 -64.25 40.29
C VAL A 250 -19.51 -65.49 40.39
N LEU A 251 -18.66 -65.57 41.42
CA LEU A 251 -17.86 -66.74 41.71
C LEU A 251 -18.71 -67.78 42.45
N PRO A 252 -18.65 -69.06 42.06
CA PRO A 252 -19.30 -70.11 42.82
C PRO A 252 -18.68 -70.17 44.22
N VAL A 253 -19.53 -70.10 45.25
CA VAL A 253 -19.11 -70.30 46.65
C VAL A 253 -18.62 -71.74 46.76
N PRO A 254 -17.35 -72.00 47.12
CA PRO A 254 -16.94 -73.35 47.47
C PRO A 254 -17.61 -73.70 48.80
N ASP A 255 -18.44 -74.75 48.81
CA ASP A 255 -19.00 -75.29 50.04
C ASP A 255 -17.87 -75.67 51.01
N PRO A 256 -17.93 -75.29 52.30
CA PRO A 256 -16.90 -75.66 53.26
C PRO A 256 -17.17 -77.07 53.78
N ALA A 257 -16.94 -78.07 52.94
CA ALA A 257 -16.79 -79.45 53.38
C ALA A 257 -16.09 -80.25 52.27
N ILE A 258 -14.80 -80.49 52.46
CA ILE A 258 -14.13 -81.79 52.33
C ILE A 258 -12.65 -81.52 52.66
N THR A 259 -12.26 -81.88 53.88
CA THR A 259 -10.87 -82.16 54.23
C THR A 259 -10.48 -83.45 53.51
N VAL A 260 -9.61 -83.37 52.52
CA VAL A 260 -8.77 -84.49 52.13
C VAL A 260 -7.32 -84.04 52.27
N ASP A 261 -6.72 -84.52 53.35
CA ASP A 261 -5.27 -84.61 53.51
C ASP A 261 -4.69 -85.48 52.38
N THR A 262 -3.86 -84.88 51.52
CA THR A 262 -2.79 -85.64 50.84
C THR A 262 -1.56 -84.73 50.66
N PRO A 263 -0.40 -85.06 51.26
CA PRO A 263 0.86 -84.32 51.11
C PRO A 263 1.75 -84.97 50.01
N PRO A 264 2.97 -84.48 49.72
CA PRO A 264 3.29 -83.81 48.45
C PRO A 264 4.18 -84.65 47.52
N GLY A 265 4.06 -84.45 46.21
CA GLY A 265 4.93 -85.06 45.19
C GLY A 265 5.46 -83.99 44.21
N PRO A 266 6.77 -83.96 43.90
CA PRO A 266 7.42 -82.79 43.34
C PRO A 266 7.53 -82.78 41.81
N THR A 267 7.76 -81.57 41.29
CA THR A 267 8.46 -81.21 40.04
C THR A 267 7.96 -81.82 38.71
N SER A 268 7.50 -80.96 37.81
CA SER A 268 8.29 -80.64 36.61
C SER A 268 7.70 -79.48 35.83
N ALA A 269 8.62 -78.61 35.40
CA ALA A 269 8.43 -77.54 34.45
C ALA A 269 8.14 -78.08 33.03
N VAL A 270 7.75 -77.15 32.15
CA VAL A 270 7.81 -77.10 30.65
C VAL A 270 6.51 -76.41 30.21
N GLY A 271 6.45 -75.37 29.37
CA GLY A 271 7.44 -74.74 28.52
C GLY A 271 6.79 -74.35 27.17
N VAL A 272 6.36 -73.08 27.05
CA VAL A 272 6.39 -72.23 25.84
C VAL A 272 5.45 -72.61 24.64
N PRO A 273 5.41 -71.89 23.48
CA PRO A 273 4.38 -70.89 23.08
C PRO A 273 3.63 -71.19 21.75
N ALA A 274 2.67 -70.33 21.35
CA ALA A 274 2.34 -70.03 19.94
C ALA A 274 1.47 -68.74 19.89
N THR A 275 1.93 -67.59 19.40
CA THR A 275 1.99 -67.13 17.99
C THR A 275 0.85 -67.58 17.09
N GLY A 276 0.08 -66.61 16.58
CA GLY A 276 -0.53 -66.67 15.26
C GLY A 276 -2.03 -66.35 15.19
N PRO A 277 -2.53 -65.80 14.06
CA PRO A 277 -3.52 -64.72 14.04
C PRO A 277 -4.83 -65.02 13.31
N ALA A 278 -5.72 -64.01 13.29
CA ALA A 278 -6.89 -63.77 12.40
C ALA A 278 -8.25 -64.33 12.86
N PRO A 279 -9.41 -63.96 12.25
CA PRO A 279 -9.72 -62.85 11.32
C PRO A 279 -11.02 -62.05 11.62
N HIS A 280 -11.14 -60.93 10.89
CA HIS A 280 -12.31 -60.20 10.33
C HIS A 280 -13.77 -60.61 10.64
N SER A 281 -14.60 -59.57 10.89
CA SER A 281 -15.83 -59.22 10.13
C SER A 281 -16.56 -58.08 10.87
N ALA A 282 -16.50 -56.82 10.42
CA ALA A 282 -17.34 -56.19 9.40
C ALA A 282 -18.82 -55.94 9.80
N GLY A 283 -19.18 -54.66 9.92
CA GLY A 283 -20.46 -54.15 9.39
C GLY A 283 -21.38 -53.35 10.33
N ALA A 284 -21.79 -52.18 9.82
CA ALA A 284 -22.90 -51.28 10.22
C ALA A 284 -22.61 -50.29 11.38
N GLY A 285 -22.82 -48.98 11.25
CA GLY A 285 -23.33 -48.18 10.14
C GLY A 285 -23.04 -46.69 10.40
N LEU A 286 -22.43 -46.06 9.40
CA LEU A 286 -22.17 -44.62 9.34
C LEU A 286 -23.46 -43.88 8.96
N LEU A 287 -23.93 -42.98 9.82
CA LEU A 287 -24.87 -41.94 9.41
C LEU A 287 -24.16 -40.96 8.47
N ARG A 288 -24.44 -41.09 7.17
CA ARG A 288 -24.17 -40.05 6.16
C ARG A 288 -25.32 -39.04 6.18
N ILE A 289 -25.08 -37.87 6.77
CA ILE A 289 -25.85 -36.67 6.44
C ILE A 289 -25.05 -35.93 5.38
N SER A 290 -25.37 -36.15 4.11
CA SER A 290 -25.03 -35.24 3.04
C SER A 290 -26.18 -34.25 2.94
N VAL A 291 -26.02 -33.11 3.58
CA VAL A 291 -26.95 -31.99 3.44
C VAL A 291 -26.10 -30.80 3.05
N LYS A 292 -26.06 -30.61 1.74
CA LYS A 292 -25.62 -29.42 1.03
C LYS A 292 -26.57 -28.27 1.40
N GLU A 293 -26.56 -27.87 2.68
CA GLU A 293 -27.49 -26.90 3.26
C GLU A 293 -26.87 -26.21 4.49
N VAL A 294 -25.58 -25.88 4.44
CA VAL A 294 -24.95 -24.94 5.40
C VAL A 294 -24.09 -23.90 4.65
N VAL A 295 -24.44 -23.60 3.39
CA VAL A 295 -23.93 -22.41 2.68
C VAL A 295 -25.06 -21.77 1.88
N ARG A 296 -26.12 -21.33 2.57
CA ARG A 296 -27.05 -20.30 2.09
C ARG A 296 -27.72 -19.62 3.27
N LYS A 297 -26.98 -18.77 4.00
CA LYS A 297 -27.58 -17.68 4.77
C LYS A 297 -26.53 -16.68 5.26
N GLN A 298 -25.90 -15.97 4.33
CA GLN A 298 -25.31 -14.68 4.67
C GLN A 298 -25.14 -13.74 3.46
N GLU A 299 -26.16 -13.63 2.60
CA GLU A 299 -26.31 -12.47 1.70
C GLU A 299 -27.78 -12.11 1.60
N ALA A 300 -28.30 -11.44 2.64
CA ALA A 300 -29.52 -10.67 2.56
C ALA A 300 -29.17 -9.29 3.12
N GLY A 301 -28.71 -8.41 2.23
CA GLY A 301 -28.16 -7.13 2.65
C GLY A 301 -27.96 -6.12 1.52
N LEU A 302 -28.70 -6.20 0.42
CA LEU A 302 -28.93 -5.04 -0.45
C LEU A 302 -30.36 -5.13 -0.96
N GLY A 303 -31.23 -4.40 -0.28
CA GLY A 303 -32.64 -4.34 -0.64
C GLY A 303 -32.85 -3.70 -2.01
N GLU A 304 -33.98 -4.08 -2.62
CA GLU A 304 -34.59 -3.42 -3.78
C GLU A 304 -34.64 -1.87 -3.75
N PRO A 305 -34.53 -1.11 -2.62
CA PRO A 305 -34.34 0.34 -2.68
C PRO A 305 -33.05 0.82 -3.36
N SER A 306 -31.99 0.01 -3.47
CA SER A 306 -30.69 0.47 -3.96
C SER A 306 -30.61 0.56 -5.49
N LEU A 307 -31.38 -0.26 -6.20
CA LEU A 307 -31.43 -0.28 -7.67
C LEU A 307 -32.27 0.88 -8.21
N VAL A 308 -33.38 1.19 -7.52
CA VAL A 308 -34.20 2.37 -7.82
C VAL A 308 -33.40 3.65 -7.56
N ALA A 309 -32.63 3.73 -6.47
CA ALA A 309 -31.76 4.88 -6.20
C ALA A 309 -30.71 5.10 -7.30
N LEU A 310 -30.04 4.04 -7.77
CA LEU A 310 -29.04 4.14 -8.85
C LEU A 310 -29.67 4.60 -10.18
N MET A 311 -30.86 4.09 -10.51
CA MET A 311 -31.58 4.50 -11.73
C MET A 311 -32.06 5.95 -11.65
N VAL A 312 -32.54 6.40 -10.48
CA VAL A 312 -32.98 7.79 -10.26
C VAL A 312 -31.80 8.77 -10.25
N PHE A 313 -30.69 8.44 -9.58
CA PHE A 313 -29.47 9.25 -9.61
C PHE A 313 -28.85 9.30 -11.02
N GLY A 314 -28.85 8.18 -11.75
CA GLY A 314 -28.41 8.14 -13.14
C GLY A 314 -29.27 9.01 -14.06
N ALA A 315 -30.59 8.98 -13.91
CA ALA A 315 -31.50 9.82 -14.70
C ALA A 315 -31.36 11.32 -14.37
N LEU A 316 -31.20 11.67 -13.08
CA LEU A 316 -31.01 13.06 -12.64
C LEU A 316 -29.68 13.64 -13.15
N THR A 317 -28.60 12.86 -13.09
CA THR A 317 -27.29 13.30 -13.59
C THR A 317 -27.30 13.47 -15.11
N ALA A 318 -27.92 12.55 -15.85
CA ALA A 318 -28.07 12.68 -17.30
C ALA A 318 -28.92 13.91 -17.69
N ALA A 319 -30.01 14.19 -16.97
CA ALA A 319 -30.83 15.37 -17.18
C ALA A 319 -30.07 16.68 -16.88
N LEU A 320 -29.25 16.71 -15.83
CA LEU A 320 -28.43 17.87 -15.49
C LEU A 320 -27.37 18.14 -16.57
N VAL A 321 -26.69 17.09 -17.04
CA VAL A 321 -25.70 17.20 -18.13
C VAL A 321 -26.38 17.70 -19.41
N LEU A 322 -27.53 17.13 -19.79
CA LEU A 322 -28.26 17.58 -20.98
C LEU A 322 -28.72 19.04 -20.84
N ALA A 323 -29.19 19.46 -19.66
CA ALA A 323 -29.55 20.84 -19.39
C ALA A 323 -28.34 21.78 -19.51
N THR A 324 -27.17 21.40 -18.97
CA THR A 324 -25.94 22.21 -19.10
C THR A 324 -25.49 22.32 -20.56
N VAL A 325 -25.54 21.23 -21.34
CA VAL A 325 -25.21 21.24 -22.77
C VAL A 325 -26.19 22.10 -23.57
N LEU A 326 -27.49 22.04 -23.25
CA LEU A 326 -28.49 22.89 -23.91
C LEU A 326 -28.33 24.37 -23.51
N LEU A 327 -27.93 24.66 -22.28
CA LEU A 327 -27.63 26.01 -21.82
C LEU A 327 -26.37 26.57 -22.47
N THR A 328 -25.30 25.77 -22.61
CA THR A 328 -24.08 26.18 -23.32
C THR A 328 -24.35 26.38 -24.81
N LEU A 329 -25.12 25.50 -25.45
CA LEU A 329 -25.54 25.66 -26.85
C LEU A 329 -26.47 26.86 -27.04
N ARG A 330 -27.35 27.17 -26.09
CA ARG A 330 -28.19 28.38 -26.11
C ARG A 330 -27.38 29.65 -25.86
N ALA A 331 -26.38 29.61 -24.98
CA ALA A 331 -25.44 30.72 -24.76
C ALA A 331 -24.58 30.97 -26.01
N TRP A 332 -24.15 29.90 -26.67
CA TRP A 332 -23.41 29.95 -27.93
C TRP A 332 -24.27 30.48 -29.10
N ARG A 333 -25.52 30.02 -29.24
CA ARG A 333 -26.47 30.58 -30.23
C ARG A 333 -26.87 32.03 -29.95
N ARG A 334 -26.79 32.49 -28.69
CA ARG A 334 -27.03 33.89 -28.31
C ARG A 334 -25.79 34.77 -28.47
N GLY A 335 -24.67 34.24 -28.99
CA GLY A 335 -23.48 35.02 -29.30
C GLY A 335 -22.79 35.62 -28.07
N VAL A 336 -23.03 35.08 -26.87
CA VAL A 336 -22.34 35.52 -25.66
C VAL A 336 -20.99 34.81 -25.61
N CYS A 337 -20.00 35.38 -26.30
CA CYS A 337 -18.60 35.05 -26.04
C CYS A 337 -18.28 35.45 -24.58
N PRO A 338 -17.57 34.61 -23.80
CA PRO A 338 -16.97 35.08 -22.57
C PRO A 338 -15.96 36.20 -22.91
N PRO A 339 -15.68 37.14 -21.99
CA PRO A 339 -14.70 38.18 -22.23
C PRO A 339 -13.30 37.56 -22.31
N GLY A 340 -12.88 37.19 -23.51
CA GLY A 340 -11.49 36.90 -23.88
C GLY A 340 -10.81 38.16 -24.43
N PRO A 341 -9.48 38.23 -24.44
CA PRO A 341 -8.75 39.45 -24.76
C PRO A 341 -8.88 39.81 -26.24
N CYS A 342 -8.97 41.12 -26.50
CA CYS A 342 -9.12 41.79 -27.80
C CYS A 342 -10.20 41.18 -28.73
N CYS A 343 -11.48 41.47 -28.48
CA CYS A 343 -12.49 41.42 -29.55
C CYS A 343 -12.25 42.58 -30.53
N TYR A 344 -11.87 42.26 -31.76
CA TYR A 344 -11.84 43.19 -32.90
C TYR A 344 -13.20 43.88 -33.10
N PRO A 345 -13.23 45.19 -33.37
CA PRO A 345 -13.90 45.69 -34.55
C PRO A 345 -12.89 45.64 -35.71
N ALA A 346 -13.31 45.08 -36.85
CA ALA A 346 -12.49 45.03 -38.05
C ALA A 346 -11.91 46.41 -38.40
N PRO A 347 -10.62 46.51 -38.78
CA PRO A 347 -10.09 47.77 -39.27
C PRO A 347 -10.78 48.12 -40.59
N ARG A 348 -11.30 49.34 -40.68
CA ARG A 348 -11.59 49.98 -41.97
C ARG A 348 -10.28 50.31 -42.67
N TYR A 349 -9.60 49.29 -43.19
CA TYR A 349 -8.67 49.45 -44.30
C TYR A 349 -9.02 48.38 -45.32
N ALA A 350 -9.76 48.80 -46.35
CA ALA A 350 -9.98 48.00 -47.54
C ALA A 350 -8.65 47.83 -48.29
N PRO A 351 -8.22 46.60 -48.63
CA PRO A 351 -7.56 46.39 -49.89
C PRO A 351 -8.66 46.28 -50.95
N ALA A 352 -8.65 47.18 -51.91
CA ALA A 352 -9.31 46.94 -53.17
C ALA A 352 -8.64 45.73 -53.83
N CYS A 353 -9.36 44.62 -53.97
CA CYS A 353 -9.13 43.70 -55.07
C CYS A 353 -10.40 42.87 -55.35
N GLN A 354 -10.71 42.89 -56.63
CA GLN A 354 -11.87 42.40 -57.36
C GLN A 354 -12.25 40.93 -57.11
N ASP A 355 -13.52 40.66 -57.37
CA ASP A 355 -14.19 39.36 -57.51
C ASP A 355 -13.34 38.26 -58.17
N GLN A 356 -13.28 37.07 -57.56
CA GLN A 356 -13.60 35.78 -58.21
C GLN A 356 -13.42 34.57 -57.27
N GLU A 357 -14.53 33.85 -57.11
CA GLU A 357 -14.70 32.40 -56.89
C GLU A 357 -13.56 31.56 -56.31
N CYS A 358 -13.75 31.02 -55.11
CA CYS A 358 -13.00 29.86 -54.62
C CYS A 358 -13.61 28.56 -55.19
N GLN A 359 -12.94 27.97 -56.19
CA GLN A 359 -13.07 26.55 -56.53
C GLN A 359 -12.09 25.71 -55.72
N VAL A 360 -12.58 24.56 -55.25
CA VAL A 360 -11.80 23.47 -54.63
C VAL A 360 -11.02 22.74 -55.72
N SER A 361 -9.73 22.48 -55.51
CA SER A 361 -9.04 21.41 -56.23
C SER A 361 -7.97 20.73 -55.38
N MET A 362 -7.95 19.40 -55.50
CA MET A 362 -7.05 18.44 -54.86
C MET A 362 -5.91 18.04 -55.82
N LEU A 363 -4.88 17.37 -55.25
CA LEU A 363 -3.80 16.56 -55.89
C LEU A 363 -2.56 17.34 -56.43
N GLN A 364 -1.30 16.86 -56.39
CA GLN A 364 -0.67 15.56 -56.06
C GLN A 364 0.88 15.68 -55.88
N THR A 365 1.44 14.80 -55.04
CA THR A 365 2.78 14.12 -55.01
C THR A 365 4.01 14.59 -55.83
N GLY A 366 5.20 14.50 -55.20
CA GLY A 366 6.37 13.82 -55.81
C GLY A 366 7.82 14.30 -55.51
N LEU A 367 8.49 13.65 -54.51
CA LEU A 367 9.91 13.17 -54.43
C LEU A 367 11.14 14.15 -54.49
N PRO A 368 12.36 13.73 -54.08
CA PRO A 368 12.80 12.85 -52.97
C PRO A 368 13.97 13.44 -52.11
N LEU A 369 14.29 12.87 -50.94
CA LEU A 369 15.59 13.07 -50.26
C LEU A 369 16.15 11.74 -49.68
N PRO A 370 17.48 11.60 -49.51
CA PRO A 370 18.19 10.32 -49.45
C PRO A 370 18.42 9.73 -48.03
N ASP A 371 18.79 8.45 -48.05
CA ASP A 371 19.06 7.51 -46.95
C ASP A 371 20.17 7.90 -45.96
N LEU A 372 20.03 7.44 -44.70
CA LEU A 372 21.09 7.07 -43.73
C LEU A 372 20.43 6.24 -42.57
N PRO A 373 21.19 5.46 -41.78
CA PRO A 373 21.00 4.01 -41.55
C PRO A 373 20.39 3.65 -40.18
N PRO A 374 20.08 2.36 -39.90
CA PRO A 374 19.33 1.94 -38.72
C PRO A 374 20.23 1.57 -37.53
N GLU A 375 19.77 1.90 -36.31
CA GLU A 375 20.30 1.38 -35.05
C GLU A 375 19.27 0.46 -34.35
N PRO A 376 19.74 -0.49 -33.51
CA PRO A 376 19.13 -1.80 -33.33
C PRO A 376 18.35 -1.97 -32.03
N GLY A 377 17.58 -3.06 -31.97
CA GLY A 377 17.38 -3.80 -30.72
C GLY A 377 16.07 -3.54 -29.99
N LYS A 378 15.00 -4.24 -30.40
CA LYS A 378 13.87 -4.55 -29.51
C LYS A 378 13.63 -6.06 -29.54
N THR A 379 14.17 -6.75 -28.55
CA THR A 379 13.91 -8.17 -28.28
C THR A 379 12.47 -8.34 -27.83
N THR A 380 11.70 -9.07 -28.64
CA THR A 380 10.43 -9.70 -28.27
C THR A 380 10.72 -10.94 -27.43
N ALA A 381 10.10 -11.02 -26.26
CA ALA A 381 10.05 -12.22 -25.45
C ALA A 381 9.07 -13.23 -26.05
N LEU A 382 9.52 -14.48 -26.16
CA LEU A 382 8.75 -15.72 -26.21
C LEU A 382 9.41 -16.68 -25.23
#